data_AF-M8CJU5-F1
#
_entry.id   AF-M8CJU5-F1
#
_cell.length_a   1.000
_cell.length_b   1.000
_cell.length_c   1.000
_cell.angle_alpha   90.00
_cell.angle_beta   90.00
_cell.angle_gamma   90.00
#
_symmetry.space_group_name_H-M   'P 1'
#
loop_
_entity.id
_entity.type
_entity.pdbx_description
1 polymer ?
#
loop_
_entity_poly.entity_id
_entity_poly.type
_entity_poly.pdbx_seq_one_letter_code
_entity_poly.pdbx_strand_id
1 'polypeptide(L)'
;MSILFLICAYHAVRPDGFDLRVFLLADIEWVQEDKITLFTSDGLVQIGGNMVPRRVTASEKRQQKGKGKLRRFQESSYMDPNQSLCLGALFNIAATNGLDMGRRLCIFGFCRSIEMLSDVVEDTVLEHGGEIVTAEKASSDGLQEKLTMSVAVPLLWGVPPASETLHVAVRSGGGIVDKIYWQWDLF
;
A
#
# COMPACT_ATOMS: atom_id res chain seq x y z
N MET A 1 -13.81 -24.94 11.74
CA MET A 1 -14.59 -25.58 12.83
C MET A 1 -13.63 -25.77 14.00
N SER A 2 -13.67 -24.89 14.99
CA SER A 2 -14.49 -24.98 16.21
C SER A 2 -13.77 -25.80 17.30
N ILE A 3 -13.62 -25.17 18.47
CA ILE A 3 -13.31 -25.77 19.78
C ILE A 3 -11.82 -26.13 20.01
N LEU A 4 -11.05 -25.15 20.45
CA LEU A 4 -9.99 -25.36 21.44
C LEU A 4 -9.86 -24.15 22.38
N PHE A 5 -11.02 -23.57 22.74
CA PHE A 5 -11.18 -22.61 23.84
C PHE A 5 -11.56 -23.38 25.10
N LEU A 6 -10.71 -24.29 25.58
CA LEU A 6 -10.86 -24.83 26.93
C LEU A 6 -9.60 -25.64 27.25
N ILE A 7 -9.15 -25.55 28.50
CA ILE A 7 -8.03 -26.29 29.09
C ILE A 7 -6.67 -25.57 28.94
N CYS A 8 -6.56 -24.44 29.62
CA CYS A 8 -5.42 -24.30 30.53
C CYS A 8 -5.92 -23.72 31.84
N ALA A 9 -6.77 -24.51 32.51
CA ALA A 9 -6.99 -24.38 33.94
C ALA A 9 -5.73 -24.92 34.64
N TYR A 10 -4.88 -24.03 35.15
CA TYR A 10 -4.00 -24.36 36.27
C TYR A 10 -4.41 -23.50 37.47
N HIS A 11 -5.39 -24.07 38.17
CA HIS A 11 -5.55 -24.10 39.62
C HIS A 11 -4.51 -23.35 40.47
N ALA A 12 -4.94 -22.28 41.15
CA ALA A 12 -4.56 -21.98 42.52
C ALA A 12 -5.64 -21.07 43.15
N VAL A 13 -6.01 -21.40 44.39
CA VAL A 13 -7.24 -21.02 45.10
C VAL A 13 -6.98 -19.91 46.13
N ARG A 14 -7.91 -18.93 46.21
CA ARG A 14 -8.25 -18.02 47.35
C ARG A 14 -7.22 -16.97 47.81
N PRO A 15 -7.61 -16.04 48.71
CA PRO A 15 -8.82 -15.19 48.76
C PRO A 15 -8.43 -13.69 48.89
N ASP A 16 -9.35 -12.78 48.58
CA ASP A 16 -9.32 -11.37 49.00
C ASP A 16 -8.03 -10.58 48.72
N GLY A 17 -7.91 -10.05 47.51
CA GLY A 17 -6.84 -9.12 47.15
C GLY A 17 -6.94 -8.65 45.71
N PHE A 18 -6.79 -7.34 45.53
CA PHE A 18 -6.83 -6.62 44.27
C PHE A 18 -5.93 -7.19 43.15
N ASP A 19 -6.33 -6.84 41.93
CA ASP A 19 -5.51 -6.66 40.71
C ASP A 19 -4.99 -7.93 40.00
N LEU A 20 -5.50 -8.21 38.80
CA LEU A 20 -4.76 -8.97 37.79
C LEU A 20 -5.35 -8.80 36.36
N ARG A 21 -4.50 -8.21 35.51
CA ARG A 21 -4.31 -8.52 34.07
C ARG A 21 -4.99 -7.63 33.02
N VAL A 22 -4.57 -6.37 33.03
CA VAL A 22 -4.14 -5.69 31.80
C VAL A 22 -2.92 -6.44 31.24
N PHE A 23 -3.12 -7.50 30.46
CA PHE A 23 -2.06 -8.08 29.62
C PHE A 23 -2.49 -8.00 28.15
N LEU A 24 -2.32 -6.78 27.62
CA LEU A 24 -1.63 -6.47 26.36
C LEU A 24 -1.92 -7.37 25.14
N LEU A 25 -2.92 -6.98 24.35
CA LEU A 25 -2.91 -7.13 22.89
C LEU A 25 -1.96 -6.07 22.31
N ALA A 26 -0.66 -6.37 22.24
CA ALA A 26 0.29 -5.55 21.49
C ALA A 26 0.31 -6.03 20.03
N ASP A 27 -0.26 -5.22 19.13
CA ASP A 27 -0.12 -5.40 17.68
C ASP A 27 1.29 -4.94 17.26
N ILE A 28 1.90 -5.66 16.31
CA ILE A 28 3.18 -5.25 15.69
C ILE A 28 2.85 -4.52 14.39
N GLU A 29 3.26 -3.26 14.29
CA GLU A 29 3.08 -2.42 13.10
C GLU A 29 4.46 -2.10 12.50
N TRP A 30 4.60 -2.23 11.19
CA TRP A 30 5.82 -1.84 10.51
C TRP A 30 5.75 -0.34 10.22
N VAL A 31 6.62 0.42 10.86
CA VAL A 31 6.66 1.88 10.74
C VAL A 31 7.96 2.26 10.05
N GLN A 32 7.89 3.22 9.14
CA GLN A 32 9.06 3.78 8.50
C GLN A 32 9.80 4.66 9.52
N GLU A 33 11.07 4.37 9.78
CA GLU A 33 11.90 5.21 10.63
C GLU A 33 12.21 6.56 9.97
N ASP A 34 12.52 7.55 10.80
CA ASP A 34 13.00 8.84 10.34
C ASP A 34 14.24 8.65 9.45
N LYS A 35 14.21 9.30 8.29
CA LYS A 35 15.27 9.21 7.29
C LYS A 35 15.99 10.55 7.21
N ILE A 36 17.28 10.54 7.51
CA ILE A 36 18.15 11.71 7.36
C ILE A 36 18.93 11.55 6.06
N THR A 37 18.81 12.54 5.19
CA THR A 37 19.56 12.59 3.93
C THR A 37 20.61 13.69 4.03
N LEU A 38 21.87 13.33 3.83
CA LEU A 38 23.00 14.24 3.82
C LEU A 38 23.53 14.38 2.39
N PHE A 39 23.69 15.62 1.93
CA PHE A 39 24.34 15.92 0.66
C PHE A 39 25.80 16.23 0.94
N THR A 40 26.69 15.31 0.54
CA THR A 40 28.14 15.47 0.69
C THR A 40 28.80 15.65 -0.68
N SER A 41 30.04 16.13 -0.72
CA SER A 41 30.83 16.27 -1.96
C SER A 41 30.98 14.94 -2.72
N ASP A 42 30.88 13.83 -1.99
CA ASP A 42 31.10 12.48 -2.51
C ASP A 42 29.77 11.81 -2.92
N GLY A 43 28.65 12.53 -2.80
CA GLY A 43 27.33 12.08 -3.18
C GLY A 43 26.31 12.11 -2.04
N LEU A 44 25.20 11.39 -2.27
CA LEU A 44 24.07 11.31 -1.37
C LEU A 44 24.29 10.22 -0.32
N VAL A 45 24.28 10.59 0.96
CA VAL A 45 24.35 9.64 2.07
C VAL A 45 23.01 9.63 2.80
N GLN A 46 22.38 8.46 2.89
CA GLN A 46 21.11 8.28 3.58
C GLN A 46 21.31 7.40 4.81
N ILE A 47 20.81 7.89 5.95
CA ILE A 47 20.90 7.22 7.24
C ILE A 47 19.47 7.08 7.77
N GLY A 48 19.06 5.85 8.10
CA GLY A 48 17.70 5.53 8.53
C GLY A 48 16.74 5.26 7.37
N GLY A 49 15.43 5.31 7.64
CA GLY A 49 14.38 4.99 6.66
C GLY A 49 14.09 3.50 6.47
N ASN A 50 14.65 2.63 7.32
CA ASN A 50 14.31 1.21 7.31
C ASN A 50 12.90 1.00 7.84
N MET A 51 12.20 0.00 7.29
CA MET A 51 10.98 -0.48 7.91
C MET A 51 11.34 -1.29 9.15
N VAL A 52 10.91 -0.82 10.31
CA VAL A 52 11.16 -1.50 11.59
C VAL A 52 9.85 -1.91 12.26
N PRO A 53 9.79 -3.10 12.89
CA PRO A 53 8.60 -3.53 13.61
C PRO A 53 8.49 -2.76 14.95
N ARG A 54 7.46 -1.92 15.09
CA ARG A 54 7.13 -1.18 16.31
C ARG A 54 5.94 -1.82 17.01
N ARG A 55 6.05 -2.06 18.32
CA ARG A 55 4.93 -2.52 19.15
C ARG A 55 4.07 -1.31 19.51
N VAL A 56 2.81 -1.32 19.10
CA VAL A 56 1.89 -0.20 19.31
C VAL A 56 0.83 -0.62 20.32
N THR A 57 0.61 0.23 21.33
CA THR A 57 -0.44 0.03 22.33
C THR A 57 -1.81 0.45 21.79
N ALA A 58 -2.88 -0.19 22.25
CA ALA A 58 -4.25 0.14 21.81
C ALA A 58 -4.64 1.62 22.04
N SER A 59 -3.96 2.32 22.97
CA SER A 59 -4.09 3.75 23.23
C SER A 59 -3.48 4.64 22.14
N GLU A 60 -2.30 4.28 21.61
CA GLU A 60 -1.64 5.03 20.51
C GLU A 60 -2.44 4.92 19.20
N LYS A 61 -3.05 3.75 18.96
CA LYS A 61 -3.95 3.48 17.82
C LYS A 61 -5.20 4.39 17.77
N ARG A 62 -5.57 5.02 18.90
CA ARG A 62 -6.71 5.96 18.97
C ARG A 62 -6.34 7.40 18.62
N GLN A 63 -5.11 7.83 18.89
CA GLN A 63 -4.68 9.21 18.59
C GLN A 63 -4.30 9.41 17.12
N GLN A 64 -3.81 8.39 16.43
CA GLN A 64 -3.48 8.46 14.99
C GLN A 64 -4.72 8.36 14.07
N LYS A 65 -5.88 7.92 14.58
CA LYS A 65 -7.14 7.77 13.82
C LYS A 65 -7.87 9.08 13.50
N GLY A 66 -7.30 10.23 13.84
CA GLY A 66 -7.94 11.55 13.66
C GLY A 66 -7.82 12.15 12.25
N LYS A 67 -7.00 11.59 11.35
CA LYS A 67 -6.81 12.09 9.99
C LYS A 67 -6.73 10.93 9.00
N GLY A 68 -7.79 10.73 8.23
CA GLY A 68 -7.86 9.70 7.18
C GLY A 68 -8.17 8.31 7.71
N LYS A 69 -9.43 7.88 7.58
CA LYS A 69 -9.83 6.51 7.87
C LYS A 69 -9.31 5.66 6.71
N LEU A 70 -8.10 5.09 6.83
CA LEU A 70 -7.55 4.13 5.86
C LEU A 70 -8.62 3.07 5.58
N ARG A 71 -9.30 3.15 4.43
CA ARG A 71 -10.22 2.10 4.01
C ARG A 71 -9.33 0.90 3.76
N ARG A 72 -9.41 -0.12 4.63
CA ARG A 72 -8.78 -1.40 4.32
C ARG A 72 -9.49 -1.93 3.09
N PHE A 73 -8.84 -1.83 1.94
CA PHE A 73 -9.25 -2.46 0.70
C PHE A 73 -9.25 -3.97 0.94
N GLN A 74 -10.43 -4.53 1.21
CA GLN A 74 -10.59 -5.98 1.34
C GLN A 74 -10.89 -6.53 -0.03
N GLU A 75 -10.08 -7.48 -0.49
CA GLU A 75 -10.26 -8.15 -1.78
C GLU A 75 -11.68 -8.73 -1.93
N SER A 76 -12.27 -9.24 -0.83
CA SER A 76 -13.65 -9.74 -0.80
C SER A 76 -14.73 -8.69 -1.09
N SER A 77 -14.40 -7.40 -1.00
CA SER A 77 -15.31 -6.31 -1.38
C SER A 77 -15.34 -6.05 -2.88
N TYR A 78 -14.32 -6.54 -3.60
CA TYR A 78 -14.16 -6.36 -5.04
C TYR A 78 -14.31 -7.67 -5.81
N MET A 79 -14.14 -8.82 -5.14
CA MET A 79 -14.15 -10.16 -5.74
C MET A 79 -14.87 -11.17 -4.84
N ASP A 80 -15.55 -12.15 -5.44
CA ASP A 80 -16.13 -13.27 -4.70
C ASP A 80 -14.99 -14.20 -4.20
N PRO A 81 -14.84 -14.41 -2.88
CA PRO A 81 -13.82 -15.30 -2.32
C PRO A 81 -13.89 -16.74 -2.83
N ASN A 82 -15.04 -17.17 -3.36
CA ASN A 82 -15.24 -18.52 -3.89
C ASN A 82 -14.85 -18.65 -5.37
N GLN A 83 -14.61 -17.53 -6.05
CA GLN A 83 -14.16 -17.51 -7.43
C GLN A 83 -12.65 -17.84 -7.47
N SER A 84 -12.34 -19.10 -7.77
CA SER A 84 -10.96 -19.61 -7.77
C SER A 84 -10.10 -19.13 -8.95
N LEU A 85 -10.73 -18.54 -9.97
CA LEU A 85 -10.06 -18.12 -11.21
C LEU A 85 -10.56 -16.72 -11.64
N CYS A 86 -9.67 -15.74 -11.59
CA CYS A 86 -9.84 -14.46 -12.27
C CYS A 86 -9.02 -14.54 -13.57
N LEU A 87 -9.65 -14.32 -14.74
CA LEU A 87 -8.89 -13.99 -15.95
C LEU A 87 -8.19 -12.66 -15.64
N GLY A 88 -6.87 -12.71 -15.47
CA GLY A 88 -6.10 -11.54 -15.03
C GLY A 88 -6.28 -10.38 -16.00
N ALA A 89 -6.73 -9.23 -15.48
CA ALA A 89 -6.82 -8.01 -16.25
C ALA A 89 -5.42 -7.42 -16.45
N LEU A 90 -5.20 -6.73 -17.55
CA LEU A 90 -3.96 -6.01 -17.78
C LEU A 90 -4.04 -4.63 -17.14
N PHE A 91 -2.92 -4.14 -16.63
CA PHE A 91 -2.81 -2.75 -16.23
C PHE A 91 -1.57 -2.09 -16.82
N ASN A 92 -1.70 -0.80 -17.10
CA ASN A 92 -0.62 0.09 -17.48
C ASN A 92 -0.78 1.40 -16.70
N ILE A 93 0.10 1.63 -15.73
CA ILE A 93 0.13 2.85 -14.93
C ILE A 93 1.37 3.65 -15.34
N ALA A 94 1.14 4.82 -15.91
CA ALA A 94 2.18 5.80 -16.21
C ALA A 94 2.17 6.89 -15.13
N ALA A 95 3.32 7.16 -14.53
CA ALA A 95 3.49 8.22 -13.55
C ALA A 95 4.45 9.30 -14.06
N THR A 96 4.06 10.57 -13.92
CA THR A 96 4.89 11.75 -14.18
C THR A 96 5.09 12.54 -12.89
N ASN A 97 5.99 13.52 -12.88
CA ASN A 97 6.16 14.42 -11.73
C ASN A 97 5.18 15.61 -11.74
N GLY A 98 4.21 15.65 -12.67
CA GLY A 98 3.27 16.75 -12.87
C GLY A 98 3.84 18.01 -13.55
N LEU A 99 5.16 18.13 -13.70
CA LEU A 99 5.81 19.30 -14.32
C LEU A 99 6.41 18.96 -15.69
N ASP A 100 6.99 17.78 -15.81
CA ASP A 100 7.63 17.27 -17.01
C ASP A 100 6.86 16.04 -17.51
N MET A 101 6.07 16.25 -18.57
CA MET A 101 5.32 15.18 -19.22
C MET A 101 6.19 14.33 -20.16
N GLY A 102 7.42 14.78 -20.47
CA GLY A 102 8.37 14.04 -21.31
C GLY A 102 9.08 12.91 -20.58
N ARG A 103 8.99 12.85 -19.23
CA ARG A 103 9.60 11.81 -18.41
C ARG A 103 8.53 11.07 -17.62
N ARG A 104 8.39 9.77 -17.87
CA ARG A 104 7.42 8.93 -17.17
C ARG A 104 8.01 7.62 -16.65
N LEU A 105 7.53 7.21 -15.48
CA LEU A 105 7.66 5.84 -14.97
C LEU A 105 6.47 5.04 -15.47
N CYS A 106 6.70 3.94 -16.17
CA CYS A 106 5.65 3.05 -16.60
C CYS A 106 5.72 1.74 -15.81
N ILE A 107 4.61 1.35 -15.20
CA ILE A 107 4.43 0.09 -14.49
C ILE A 107 3.37 -0.70 -15.25
N PHE A 108 3.77 -1.86 -15.77
CA PHE A 108 2.91 -2.76 -16.52
C PHE A 108 2.83 -4.11 -15.82
N GLY A 109 1.66 -4.73 -15.89
CA GLY A 109 1.47 -6.08 -15.38
C GLY A 109 0.03 -6.55 -15.44
N PHE A 110 -0.25 -7.48 -14.54
CA PHE A 110 -1.55 -8.14 -14.41
C PHE A 110 -2.17 -7.81 -13.06
N CYS A 111 -3.47 -7.63 -12.98
CA CYS A 111 -4.17 -7.49 -11.72
C CYS A 111 -5.36 -8.44 -11.63
N ARG A 112 -5.75 -8.75 -10.39
CA ARG A 112 -6.94 -9.57 -10.13
C ARG A 112 -8.22 -8.78 -10.35
N SER A 113 -8.21 -7.51 -9.97
CA SER A 113 -9.34 -6.57 -10.10
C SER A 113 -8.82 -5.22 -10.59
N ILE A 114 -9.39 -4.71 -11.67
CA ILE A 114 -9.14 -3.34 -12.12
C ILE A 114 -9.69 -2.34 -11.12
N GLU A 115 -10.87 -2.58 -10.56
CA GLU A 115 -11.51 -1.65 -9.65
C GLU A 115 -10.71 -1.48 -8.35
N MET A 116 -10.29 -2.58 -7.74
CA MET A 116 -9.46 -2.53 -6.53
C MET A 116 -8.12 -1.84 -6.80
N LEU A 117 -7.48 -2.15 -7.94
CA LEU A 117 -6.20 -1.53 -8.29
C LEU A 117 -6.36 -0.02 -8.54
N SER A 118 -7.43 0.39 -9.24
CA SER A 118 -7.75 1.79 -9.48
C SER A 118 -7.90 2.53 -8.16
N ASP A 119 -8.77 2.05 -7.27
CA ASP A 119 -9.07 2.72 -6.00
C ASP A 119 -7.82 2.85 -5.10
N VAL A 120 -7.02 1.78 -5.00
CA VAL A 120 -5.80 1.79 -4.17
C VAL A 120 -4.76 2.77 -4.71
N VAL A 121 -4.57 2.79 -6.02
CA VAL A 121 -3.60 3.69 -6.66
C VAL A 121 -4.10 5.13 -6.57
N GLU A 122 -5.40 5.37 -6.79
CA GLU A 122 -6.02 6.69 -6.65
C GLU A 122 -5.84 7.25 -5.23
N ASP A 123 -6.21 6.49 -4.20
CA ASP A 123 -6.06 6.89 -2.80
C ASP A 123 -4.59 7.16 -2.46
N THR A 124 -3.67 6.29 -2.90
CA THR A 124 -2.23 6.49 -2.65
C THR A 124 -1.72 7.77 -3.29
N VAL A 125 -2.07 8.02 -4.55
CA VAL A 125 -1.61 9.21 -5.28
C VAL A 125 -2.14 10.49 -4.62
N LEU A 126 -3.43 10.50 -4.26
CA LEU A 126 -4.05 11.64 -3.57
C LEU A 126 -3.46 11.88 -2.18
N GLU A 127 -3.18 10.82 -1.41
CA GLU A 127 -2.53 10.92 -0.10
C GLU A 127 -1.14 11.56 -0.18
N HIS A 128 -0.42 11.30 -1.28
CA HIS A 128 0.92 11.87 -1.51
C HIS A 128 0.86 13.26 -2.17
N GLY A 129 -0.33 13.83 -2.37
CA GLY A 129 -0.51 15.15 -2.98
C GLY A 129 -0.34 15.15 -4.51
N GLY A 130 -0.50 13.99 -5.14
CA GLY A 130 -0.56 13.84 -6.59
C GLY A 130 -1.96 13.99 -7.17
N GLU A 131 -2.05 13.85 -8.48
CA GLU A 131 -3.26 14.02 -9.27
C GLU A 131 -3.43 12.86 -10.25
N ILE A 132 -4.67 12.48 -10.54
CA ILE A 132 -5.01 11.48 -11.55
C ILE A 132 -5.26 12.22 -12.87
N VAL A 133 -4.36 12.05 -13.83
CA VAL A 133 -4.42 12.75 -15.14
C VAL A 133 -5.43 12.07 -16.05
N THR A 134 -5.36 10.74 -16.15
CA THR A 134 -6.34 9.94 -16.89
C THR A 134 -6.52 8.57 -16.24
N ALA A 135 -7.74 8.04 -16.29
CA ALA A 135 -8.04 6.67 -15.89
C ALA A 135 -9.07 6.09 -16.86
N GLU A 136 -8.60 5.17 -17.70
CA GLU A 136 -9.40 4.51 -18.73
C GLU A 136 -9.52 3.02 -18.40
N LYS A 137 -10.76 2.56 -18.29
CA LYS A 137 -11.10 1.15 -18.12
C LYS A 137 -11.65 0.66 -19.46
N ALA A 138 -10.80 -0.02 -20.23
CA ALA A 138 -11.19 -0.57 -21.53
C ALA A 138 -11.59 -2.04 -21.36
N SER A 139 -12.72 -2.43 -21.93
CA SER A 139 -13.13 -3.82 -22.08
C SER A 139 -13.31 -4.13 -23.56
N SER A 140 -12.44 -4.96 -24.12
CA SER A 140 -12.63 -5.47 -25.48
C SER A 140 -13.49 -6.72 -25.43
N ASP A 141 -14.71 -6.62 -25.95
CA ASP A 141 -15.65 -7.74 -26.20
C ASP A 141 -15.88 -8.67 -24.98
N GLY A 142 -15.79 -8.10 -23.77
CA GLY A 142 -16.10 -8.76 -22.49
C GLY A 142 -15.03 -9.69 -21.90
N LEU A 143 -13.98 -10.06 -22.65
CA LEU A 143 -13.02 -11.08 -22.18
C LEU A 143 -11.69 -10.51 -21.66
N GLN A 144 -11.26 -9.35 -22.16
CA GLN A 144 -9.99 -8.74 -21.77
C GLN A 144 -10.22 -7.32 -21.28
N GLU A 145 -10.15 -7.16 -19.96
CA GLU A 145 -10.16 -5.85 -19.34
C GLU A 145 -8.74 -5.30 -19.26
N LYS A 146 -8.62 -4.00 -19.51
CA LYS A 146 -7.35 -3.27 -19.43
C LYS A 146 -7.55 -1.94 -18.71
N LEU A 147 -6.81 -1.76 -17.62
CA LEU A 147 -6.66 -0.47 -16.95
C LEU A 147 -5.51 0.30 -17.59
N THR A 148 -5.79 1.49 -18.11
CA THR A 148 -4.75 2.44 -18.52
C THR A 148 -4.90 3.69 -17.70
N MET A 149 -3.89 4.00 -16.89
CA MET A 149 -3.95 5.08 -15.91
C MET A 149 -2.70 5.94 -16.02
N SER A 150 -2.89 7.25 -16.00
CA SER A 150 -1.82 8.25 -15.97
C SER A 150 -1.96 9.08 -14.70
N VAL A 151 -0.89 9.15 -13.92
CA VAL A 151 -0.87 9.84 -12.62
C VAL A 151 0.27 10.85 -12.57
N ALA A 152 0.04 11.97 -11.92
CA ALA A 152 1.05 12.96 -11.59
C ALA A 152 1.38 12.81 -10.11
N VAL A 153 2.61 12.41 -9.77
CA VAL A 153 3.04 12.17 -8.39
C VAL A 153 4.16 13.15 -8.04
N PRO A 154 3.98 14.01 -7.03
CA PRO A 154 5.06 14.89 -6.59
C PRO A 154 6.22 14.05 -6.07
N LEU A 155 7.44 14.54 -6.28
CA LEU A 155 8.65 13.83 -5.85
C LEU A 155 8.76 12.40 -6.39
N LEU A 156 8.17 12.10 -7.56
CA LEU A 156 8.26 10.79 -8.21
C LEU A 156 9.71 10.28 -8.31
N TRP A 157 10.64 11.20 -8.57
CA TRP A 157 12.09 10.99 -8.68
C TRP A 157 12.87 11.69 -7.55
N GLY A 158 12.14 12.16 -6.53
CA GLY A 158 12.68 12.91 -5.41
C GLY A 158 13.38 12.00 -4.41
N VAL A 159 13.69 12.57 -3.23
CA VAL A 159 14.33 11.84 -2.14
C VAL A 159 13.49 11.99 -0.87
N PRO A 160 12.90 10.91 -0.32
CA PRO A 160 12.79 9.56 -0.90
C PRO A 160 11.88 9.54 -2.15
N PRO A 161 12.11 8.61 -3.10
CA PRO A 161 11.37 8.59 -4.35
C PRO A 161 9.95 8.06 -4.14
N ALA A 162 8.95 8.81 -4.60
CA ALA A 162 7.55 8.37 -4.51
C ALA A 162 7.22 7.20 -5.47
N SER A 163 8.13 6.83 -6.38
CA SER A 163 8.01 5.66 -7.24
C SER A 163 7.93 4.33 -6.46
N GLU A 164 8.63 4.23 -5.32
CA GLU A 164 8.57 3.06 -4.45
C GLU A 164 7.19 2.92 -3.80
N THR A 165 6.63 4.03 -3.31
CA THR A 165 5.27 4.08 -2.78
C THR A 165 4.26 3.62 -3.81
N LEU A 166 4.35 4.13 -5.04
CA LEU A 166 3.44 3.74 -6.12
C LEU A 166 3.56 2.24 -6.45
N HIS A 167 4.78 1.70 -6.47
CA HIS A 167 5.00 0.27 -6.69
C HIS A 167 4.41 -0.60 -5.56
N VAL A 168 4.51 -0.15 -4.30
CA VAL A 168 3.86 -0.82 -3.16
C VAL A 168 2.34 -0.75 -3.28
N ALA A 169 1.79 0.39 -3.67
CA ALA A 169 0.35 0.55 -3.88
C ALA A 169 -0.18 -0.43 -4.93
N VAL A 170 0.50 -0.54 -6.08
CA VAL A 170 0.14 -1.50 -7.13
C VAL A 170 0.11 -2.94 -6.59
N ARG A 171 1.11 -3.34 -5.81
CA ARG A 171 1.14 -4.67 -5.19
C ARG A 171 0.02 -4.87 -4.16
N SER A 172 -0.26 -3.85 -3.35
CA SER A 172 -1.34 -3.92 -2.35
C SER A 172 -2.74 -3.94 -2.98
N GLY A 173 -2.90 -3.35 -4.18
CA GLY A 173 -4.13 -3.42 -4.99
C GLY A 173 -4.29 -4.72 -5.76
N GLY A 174 -3.48 -5.75 -5.48
CA GLY A 174 -3.54 -7.05 -6.16
C GLY A 174 -2.88 -7.06 -7.54
N GLY A 175 -2.03 -6.08 -7.84
CA GLY A 175 -1.22 -6.01 -9.04
C GLY A 175 0.05 -6.86 -8.95
N ILE A 176 0.24 -7.73 -9.93
CA ILE A 176 1.47 -8.46 -10.22
C ILE A 176 2.21 -7.69 -11.31
N VAL A 177 3.32 -7.07 -10.94
CA VAL A 177 4.13 -6.26 -11.84
C VAL A 177 4.97 -7.16 -12.73
N ASP A 178 4.81 -7.02 -14.04
CA ASP A 178 5.59 -7.73 -15.06
C ASP A 178 6.81 -6.91 -15.47
N LYS A 179 6.61 -5.60 -15.74
CA LYS A 179 7.67 -4.72 -16.20
C LYS A 179 7.56 -3.32 -15.60
N ILE A 180 8.70 -2.79 -15.17
CA ILE A 180 8.86 -1.38 -14.80
C ILE A 180 9.92 -0.79 -15.73
N TYR A 181 9.62 0.34 -16.35
CA TYR A 181 10.59 1.02 -17.20
C TYR A 181 10.38 2.52 -17.17
N TRP A 182 11.47 3.24 -17.45
CA TRP A 182 11.45 4.68 -17.62
C TRP A 182 11.33 4.99 -19.09
N GLN A 183 10.41 5.88 -19.45
CA GLN A 183 10.26 6.36 -20.80
C GLN A 183 10.51 7.86 -20.85
N TRP A 184 11.31 8.24 -21.84
CA TRP A 184 11.75 9.59 -22.11
C TRP A 184 11.32 9.90 -23.53
N ASP A 185 10.32 10.76 -23.68
CA ASP A 185 9.87 11.22 -24.99
C ASP A 185 10.74 12.44 -25.36
N LEU A 186 11.68 12.22 -26.30
CA LEU A 186 12.55 13.26 -26.84
C LEU A 186 11.79 13.94 -27.99
N PHE A 187 11.28 15.14 -27.74
CA PHE A 187 10.65 15.99 -28.77
C PHE A 187 11.71 16.82 -29.50
#